data_AF-A0A662TX15-F1
#
_entry.id   AF-A0A662TX15-F1
#
_cell.length_a   1.000
_cell.length_b   1.000
_cell.length_c   1.000
_cell.angle_alpha   90.00
_cell.angle_beta   90.00
_cell.angle_gamma   90.00
#
_symmetry.space_group_name_H-M   'P 1'
#
loop_
_entity.id
_entity.type
_entity.pdbx_description
1 polymer ?
#
loop_
_entity_poly.entity_id
_entity_poly.type
_entity_poly.pdbx_seq_one_letter_code
_entity_poly.pdbx_strand_id
1 'polypeptide(L)'
;MGFASWLKKKLLRKKTQRLPEPSQLKRAMETKYSTEHGAKTVTLSKMETPSQQVVSPAVEHPLLTIQDRMSRLEEIYRSMNDKMTVLDGKVATKRDIEDVKSLIGDDLDKGDQVLHGIDALSLDIISLRAEKDTLNQTIEMSAREIEEKRKRLTTVESQIERMECDDKIIQALEGGDMSTIELAEKLGFTRQYVWERLKELSSSGAVKSIKKGRQTKYVLVN
;
A
#
# COMPACT_ATOMS: atom_id res chain seq x y z
N MET A 1 -22.57 -2.44 12.99
CA MET A 1 -21.47 -3.31 12.50
C MET A 1 -20.22 -2.46 12.35
N GLY A 2 -19.19 -2.68 13.18
CA GLY A 2 -18.05 -1.78 13.34
C GLY A 2 -17.00 -1.88 12.23
N PHE A 3 -16.26 -0.79 12.04
CA PHE A 3 -15.17 -0.59 11.07
C PHE A 3 -14.15 -1.76 11.03
N ALA A 4 -13.93 -2.43 12.18
CA ALA A 4 -13.10 -3.62 12.29
C ALA A 4 -13.62 -4.82 11.46
N SER A 5 -14.94 -4.97 11.31
CA SER A 5 -15.56 -6.01 10.48
C SER A 5 -15.38 -5.74 8.98
N TRP A 6 -15.38 -4.46 8.59
CA TRP A 6 -15.13 -4.03 7.21
C TRP A 6 -13.66 -4.25 6.81
N LEU A 7 -12.71 -3.90 7.69
CA LEU A 7 -11.28 -4.13 7.45
C LEU A 7 -10.92 -5.62 7.32
N LYS A 8 -11.50 -6.49 8.16
CA LYS A 8 -11.30 -7.95 8.06
C LYS A 8 -11.82 -8.52 6.73
N LYS A 9 -12.97 -8.05 6.25
CA LYS A 9 -13.53 -8.45 4.94
C LYS A 9 -12.67 -7.97 3.76
N LYS A 10 -12.07 -6.78 3.87
CA LYS A 10 -11.21 -6.20 2.82
C LYS A 10 -9.84 -6.90 2.74
N LEU A 11 -9.29 -7.32 3.88
CA LEU A 11 -8.05 -8.08 3.96
C LEU A 11 -8.21 -9.54 3.50
N LEU A 12 -9.36 -10.18 3.75
CA LEU A 12 -9.63 -11.53 3.22
C LEU A 12 -9.83 -11.56 1.70
N ARG A 13 -10.33 -10.48 1.08
CA ARG A 13 -10.49 -10.42 -0.39
C ARG A 13 -9.17 -10.27 -1.16
N LYS A 14 -8.10 -9.79 -0.52
CA LYS A 14 -6.77 -9.69 -1.15
C LYS A 14 -5.93 -10.96 -1.07
N LYS A 15 -6.33 -11.96 -0.28
CA LYS A 15 -5.54 -13.20 -0.08
C LYS A 15 -5.91 -14.35 -1.04
N THR A 16 -6.81 -14.13 -2.00
CA THR A 16 -7.29 -15.18 -2.92
C THR A 16 -7.31 -14.74 -4.39
N GLN A 17 -6.34 -13.93 -4.81
CA GLN A 17 -5.96 -13.84 -6.23
C GLN A 17 -4.61 -14.53 -6.36
N ARG A 18 -4.66 -15.82 -6.70
CA ARG A 18 -3.51 -16.55 -7.22
C ARG A 18 -3.02 -15.79 -8.45
N LEU A 19 -1.77 -15.34 -8.43
CA LEU A 19 -1.06 -14.86 -9.60
C LEU A 19 -1.14 -15.96 -10.69
N PRO A 20 -1.47 -15.62 -11.95
CA PRO A 20 -1.44 -16.59 -13.03
C PRO A 20 0.00 -17.04 -13.28
N GLU A 21 0.18 -18.33 -13.53
CA GLU A 21 1.50 -18.89 -13.83
C GLU A 21 2.13 -18.24 -15.08
N PRO A 22 3.48 -18.13 -15.12
CA PRO A 22 4.22 -17.60 -16.27
C PRO A 22 3.95 -18.35 -17.60
N SER A 23 3.45 -19.58 -17.52
CA SER A 23 3.10 -20.44 -18.65
C SER A 23 1.82 -20.01 -19.39
N GLN A 24 0.95 -19.20 -18.78
CA GLN A 24 -0.29 -18.72 -19.40
C GLN A 24 -0.19 -17.34 -20.06
N LEU A 25 0.84 -16.55 -19.71
CA LEU A 25 1.10 -15.24 -20.33
C LEU A 25 1.71 -15.35 -21.74
N LYS A 26 2.38 -16.46 -22.07
CA LYS A 26 2.94 -16.68 -23.42
C LYS A 26 1.87 -16.95 -24.49
N ARG A 27 0.78 -17.68 -24.17
CA ARG A 27 -0.31 -17.91 -25.14
C ARG A 27 -1.18 -16.68 -25.43
N ALA A 28 -1.25 -15.74 -24.48
CA ALA A 28 -2.01 -14.50 -24.65
C ALA A 28 -1.28 -13.44 -25.49
N MET A 29 0.06 -13.54 -25.59
CA MET A 29 0.85 -12.68 -26.48
C MET A 29 0.95 -13.22 -27.91
N GLU A 30 0.97 -14.54 -28.12
CA GLU A 30 1.00 -15.13 -29.47
C GLU A 30 -0.33 -15.00 -30.25
N THR A 31 -1.45 -14.80 -29.55
CA THR A 31 -2.78 -14.63 -30.20
C THR A 31 -3.08 -13.19 -30.63
N LYS A 32 -2.29 -12.19 -30.21
CA LYS A 32 -2.47 -10.79 -30.63
C LYS A 32 -1.52 -10.32 -31.73
N TYR A 33 -0.49 -11.10 -32.05
CA TYR A 33 0.44 -10.81 -33.15
C TYR A 33 0.11 -11.53 -34.46
N SER A 34 -0.98 -12.29 -34.53
CA SER A 34 -1.33 -13.10 -35.71
C SER A 34 -2.58 -12.62 -36.47
N THR A 35 -3.10 -11.42 -36.21
CA THR A 35 -4.30 -10.88 -36.88
C THR A 35 -4.08 -9.57 -37.65
N GLU A 36 -2.84 -9.09 -37.76
CA GLU A 36 -2.49 -7.94 -38.62
C GLU A 36 -1.37 -8.30 -39.61
N HIS A 37 -1.36 -9.52 -40.12
CA HIS A 37 -0.74 -9.81 -41.42
C HIS A 37 -1.84 -9.98 -42.46
N GLY A 38 -2.44 -8.84 -42.81
CA GLY A 38 -3.21 -8.69 -44.03
C GLY A 38 -2.28 -8.79 -45.24
N ALA A 39 -2.07 -10.03 -45.69
CA ALA A 39 -1.48 -10.35 -46.97
C ALA A 39 -2.22 -9.59 -48.08
N LYS A 40 -1.60 -8.56 -48.67
CA LYS A 40 -1.93 -8.13 -50.03
C LYS A 40 -0.93 -8.76 -50.98
N THR A 41 -1.21 -10.00 -51.34
CA THR A 41 -0.79 -10.59 -52.61
C THR A 41 -1.43 -9.78 -53.73
N VAL A 42 -0.66 -8.90 -54.38
CA VAL A 42 -1.05 -8.42 -55.71
C VAL A 42 -0.62 -9.49 -56.69
N THR A 43 -1.62 -10.24 -57.15
CA THR A 43 -1.53 -11.23 -58.21
C THR A 43 -0.99 -10.59 -59.49
N LEU A 44 0.16 -11.08 -59.94
CA LEU A 44 0.62 -10.97 -61.32
C LEU A 44 -0.38 -11.75 -62.20
N SER A 45 -1.31 -11.05 -62.85
CA SER A 45 -2.17 -11.65 -63.88
C SER A 45 -1.59 -11.35 -65.26
N LYS A 46 -1.15 -12.46 -65.86
CA LYS A 46 -0.91 -12.78 -67.26
C LYS A 46 -1.64 -11.90 -68.29
N MET A 47 -0.85 -11.55 -69.30
CA MET A 47 -1.16 -11.40 -70.73
C MET A 47 -2.60 -11.66 -71.16
N GLU A 48 -3.25 -10.61 -71.67
CA GLU A 48 -4.12 -10.71 -72.84
C GLU A 48 -3.78 -9.57 -73.81
N THR A 49 -3.38 -9.96 -75.01
CA THR A 49 -3.27 -9.12 -76.21
C THR A 49 -4.68 -8.87 -76.76
N PRO A 50 -5.06 -7.61 -77.03
CA PRO A 50 -6.04 -7.33 -78.07
C PRO A 50 -5.33 -6.60 -79.21
N SER A 51 -5.20 -7.29 -80.34
CA SER A 51 -4.98 -6.63 -81.63
C SER A 51 -6.20 -5.76 -81.94
N GLN A 52 -6.05 -4.44 -81.77
CA GLN A 52 -6.88 -3.47 -82.48
C GLN A 52 -5.95 -2.43 -83.10
N GLN A 53 -5.68 -2.62 -84.39
CA GLN A 53 -5.50 -1.51 -85.31
C GLN A 53 -6.74 -0.61 -85.19
N VAL A 54 -6.53 0.71 -85.15
CA VAL A 54 -7.22 1.74 -85.94
C VAL A 54 -6.99 3.11 -85.27
N VAL A 55 -6.07 3.85 -85.90
CA VAL A 55 -6.05 5.32 -86.09
C VAL A 55 -5.97 6.21 -84.84
N SER A 56 -4.74 6.57 -84.45
CA SER A 56 -4.47 7.76 -83.64
C SER A 56 -4.58 9.03 -84.50
N PRO A 57 -5.26 10.09 -84.06
CA PRO A 57 -5.04 11.42 -84.61
C PRO A 57 -3.62 11.87 -84.22
N ALA A 58 -2.87 12.39 -85.18
CA ALA A 58 -1.55 12.97 -84.96
C ALA A 58 -1.65 14.13 -83.96
N VAL A 59 -1.25 13.88 -82.71
CA VAL A 59 -0.92 14.94 -81.77
C VAL A 59 0.55 15.23 -81.96
N GLU A 60 0.85 16.32 -82.67
CA GLU A 60 2.21 16.86 -82.78
C GLU A 60 2.72 17.18 -81.38
N HIS A 61 3.63 16.36 -80.84
CA HIS A 61 4.49 16.80 -79.76
C HIS A 61 5.55 17.72 -80.38
N PRO A 62 5.61 19.01 -80.01
CA PRO A 62 6.69 19.87 -80.48
C PRO A 62 8.03 19.24 -80.07
N LEU A 63 8.93 19.10 -81.05
CA LEU A 63 10.31 18.66 -80.83
C LEU A 63 10.99 19.67 -79.90
N LEU A 64 10.98 19.38 -78.60
CA LEU A 64 11.73 20.13 -77.58
C LEU A 64 13.18 20.24 -78.03
N THR A 65 13.72 21.46 -78.01
CA THR A 65 15.11 21.67 -78.35
C THR A 65 16.01 20.99 -77.32
N ILE A 66 17.27 20.72 -77.68
CA ILE A 66 18.25 20.18 -76.74
C ILE A 66 18.37 21.09 -75.51
N GLN A 67 18.26 22.41 -75.70
CA GLN A 67 18.28 23.41 -74.63
C GLN A 67 17.11 23.23 -73.66
N ASP A 68 15.89 23.05 -74.17
CA ASP A 68 14.69 22.85 -73.31
C ASP A 68 14.79 21.55 -72.51
N ARG A 69 15.37 20.50 -73.12
CA ARG A 69 15.62 19.22 -72.44
C ARG A 69 16.66 19.36 -71.33
N MET A 70 17.72 20.16 -71.56
CA MET A 70 18.74 20.46 -70.56
C MET A 70 18.19 21.28 -69.40
N SER A 71 17.41 22.33 -69.66
CA SER A 71 16.78 23.12 -68.60
C SER A 71 15.80 22.30 -67.75
N ARG A 72 15.03 21.40 -68.38
CA ARG A 72 14.12 20.49 -67.66
C ARG A 72 14.88 19.48 -66.80
N LEU A 73 16.04 19.02 -67.26
CA LEU A 73 16.93 18.16 -66.46
C LEU A 73 17.52 18.89 -65.26
N GLU A 74 17.95 20.14 -65.42
CA GLU A 74 18.44 20.97 -64.31
C GLU A 74 17.33 21.24 -63.28
N GLU A 75 16.11 21.49 -63.73
CA GLU A 75 14.95 21.70 -62.87
C GLU A 75 14.60 20.43 -62.08
N ILE A 76 14.64 19.26 -62.74
CA ILE A 76 14.45 17.96 -62.07
C ILE A 76 15.57 17.73 -61.04
N TYR A 77 16.82 18.02 -61.39
CA TYR A 77 17.96 17.84 -60.49
C TYR A 77 17.89 18.77 -59.27
N ARG A 78 17.53 20.05 -59.44
CA ARG A 78 17.28 20.97 -58.33
C ARG A 78 16.10 20.50 -57.48
N SER A 79 14.99 20.11 -58.08
CA SER A 79 13.81 19.62 -57.36
C SER A 79 14.11 18.35 -56.53
N MET A 80 14.93 17.44 -57.07
CA MET A 80 15.38 16.26 -56.35
C MET A 80 16.33 16.62 -55.21
N ASN A 81 17.32 17.48 -55.46
CA ASN A 81 18.29 17.91 -54.46
C ASN A 81 17.64 18.71 -53.33
N ASP A 82 16.59 19.48 -53.61
CA ASP A 82 15.83 20.22 -52.60
C ASP A 82 14.95 19.33 -51.72
N LYS A 83 14.58 18.14 -52.20
CA LYS A 83 13.75 17.16 -51.47
C LYS A 83 14.57 16.11 -50.74
N MET A 84 15.85 15.98 -51.07
CA MET A 84 16.77 15.01 -50.51
C MET A 84 17.74 15.68 -49.55
N THR A 85 18.14 14.97 -48.50
CA THR A 85 19.16 15.43 -47.56
C THR A 85 20.01 14.22 -47.20
N VAL A 86 21.33 14.41 -47.17
CA VAL A 86 22.27 13.33 -46.83
C VAL A 86 22.52 13.38 -45.33
N LEU A 87 22.15 12.31 -44.63
CA LEU A 87 22.39 12.10 -43.21
C LEU A 87 23.19 10.80 -43.06
N ASP A 88 24.34 10.84 -42.39
CA ASP A 88 25.27 9.70 -42.21
C ASP A 88 25.53 8.89 -43.48
N GLY A 89 25.77 9.59 -44.60
CA GLY A 89 26.10 8.95 -45.88
C GLY A 89 24.93 8.25 -46.59
N LYS A 90 23.69 8.34 -46.05
CA LYS A 90 22.46 7.85 -46.67
C LYS A 90 21.60 9.01 -47.16
N VAL A 91 21.04 8.88 -48.36
CA VAL A 91 20.10 9.85 -48.92
C VAL A 91 18.72 9.58 -48.31
N ALA A 92 18.22 10.51 -47.49
CA ALA A 92 16.87 10.49 -46.97
C ALA A 92 16.04 11.59 -47.63
N THR A 93 14.74 11.39 -47.77
CA THR A 93 13.86 12.48 -48.17
C THR A 93 13.57 13.36 -46.97
N LYS A 94 13.31 14.65 -47.19
CA LYS A 94 12.89 15.57 -46.12
C LYS A 94 11.64 15.07 -45.38
N ARG A 95 10.76 14.32 -46.05
CA ARG A 95 9.59 13.70 -45.44
C ARG A 95 10.00 12.64 -44.41
N ASP A 96 10.93 11.75 -44.76
CA ASP A 96 11.44 10.73 -43.83
C ASP A 96 12.04 11.36 -42.56
N ILE A 97 12.73 12.50 -42.73
CA ILE A 97 13.32 13.25 -41.61
C ILE A 97 12.23 13.84 -40.71
N GLU A 98 11.18 14.41 -41.30
CA GLU A 98 10.08 15.02 -40.55
C GLU A 98 9.24 13.97 -39.81
N ASP A 99 9.00 12.81 -40.43
CA ASP A 99 8.31 11.68 -39.79
C ASP A 99 9.11 11.15 -38.58
N VAL A 100 10.43 11.03 -38.70
CA VAL A 100 11.31 10.65 -37.58
C VAL A 100 11.31 11.71 -36.48
N LYS A 101 11.35 13.00 -36.82
CA LYS A 101 11.24 14.08 -35.82
C LYS A 101 9.91 14.04 -35.08
N SER A 102 8.80 13.79 -35.80
CA SER A 102 7.48 13.64 -35.18
C SER A 102 7.47 12.48 -34.19
N LEU A 103 8.01 11.32 -34.57
CA LEU A 103 8.12 10.16 -33.68
C LEU A 103 8.98 10.45 -32.44
N ILE A 104 10.12 11.13 -32.61
CA ILE A 104 10.98 11.53 -31.51
C ILE A 104 10.25 12.53 -30.60
N GLY A 105 9.53 13.50 -31.16
CA GLY A 105 8.73 14.46 -30.40
C GLY A 105 7.69 13.77 -29.53
N ASP A 106 6.90 12.87 -30.10
CA ASP A 106 5.88 12.11 -29.38
C ASP A 106 6.47 11.25 -28.25
N ASP A 107 7.65 10.66 -28.47
CA ASP A 107 8.33 9.84 -27.45
C ASP A 107 8.98 10.69 -26.35
N LEU A 108 9.48 11.88 -26.67
CA LEU A 108 9.95 12.85 -25.68
C LEU A 108 8.80 13.33 -24.80
N ASP A 109 7.64 13.65 -25.38
CA ASP A 109 6.45 14.08 -24.62
C ASP A 109 5.94 12.97 -23.70
N LYS A 110 5.91 11.71 -24.15
CA LYS A 110 5.59 10.57 -23.28
C LYS A 110 6.63 10.40 -22.17
N GLY A 111 7.92 10.58 -22.49
CA GLY A 111 8.99 10.55 -21.50
C GLY A 111 8.79 11.59 -20.41
N ASP A 112 8.44 12.80 -20.77
CA ASP A 112 8.16 13.91 -19.86
C ASP A 112 6.96 13.61 -18.94
N GLN A 113 5.87 13.07 -19.51
CA GLN A 113 4.71 12.63 -18.73
C GLN A 113 5.06 11.53 -17.71
N VAL A 114 5.94 10.59 -18.09
CA VAL A 114 6.42 9.54 -17.17
C VAL A 114 7.25 10.14 -16.04
N LEU A 115 8.15 11.09 -16.34
CA LEU A 115 8.97 11.78 -15.34
C LEU A 115 8.10 12.55 -14.34
N HIS A 116 7.12 13.31 -14.83
CA HIS A 116 6.14 13.98 -13.97
C HIS A 116 5.35 13.00 -13.09
N GLY A 117 4.98 11.83 -13.64
CA GLY A 117 4.36 10.76 -12.87
C GLY A 117 5.26 10.22 -11.75
N ILE A 118 6.56 10.07 -12.01
CA ILE A 118 7.55 9.63 -11.02
C ILE A 118 7.70 10.66 -9.89
N ASP A 119 7.80 11.94 -10.23
CA ASP A 119 7.93 13.02 -9.24
C ASP A 119 6.71 13.10 -8.33
N ALA A 120 5.51 13.00 -8.89
CA ALA A 120 4.27 12.97 -8.12
C ALA A 120 4.22 11.78 -7.14
N LEU A 121 4.57 10.58 -7.62
CA LEU A 121 4.64 9.38 -6.77
C LEU A 121 5.71 9.51 -5.68
N SER A 122 6.84 10.14 -5.97
CA SER A 122 7.91 10.38 -5.00
C SER A 122 7.43 11.27 -3.86
N LEU A 123 6.71 12.36 -4.18
CA LEU A 123 6.09 13.25 -3.19
C LEU A 123 5.07 12.52 -2.32
N ASP A 124 4.21 11.70 -2.93
CA ASP A 124 3.24 10.89 -2.19
C ASP A 124 3.91 9.89 -1.24
N ILE A 125 4.99 9.23 -1.67
CA ILE A 125 5.77 8.31 -0.83
C ILE A 125 6.38 9.04 0.36
N ILE A 126 6.92 10.25 0.16
CA ILE A 126 7.48 11.07 1.24
C ILE A 126 6.38 11.45 2.24
N SER A 127 5.21 11.88 1.75
CA SER A 127 4.06 12.22 2.59
C SER A 127 3.59 11.03 3.43
N LEU A 128 3.39 9.87 2.80
CA LEU A 128 2.97 8.65 3.47
C LEU A 128 3.98 8.17 4.53
N ARG A 129 5.28 8.38 4.30
CA ARG A 129 6.32 8.07 5.31
C ARG A 129 6.18 8.97 6.53
N ALA A 130 6.00 10.27 6.33
CA ALA A 130 5.80 11.21 7.44
C ALA A 130 4.52 10.90 8.25
N GLU A 131 3.43 10.56 7.56
CA GLU A 131 2.18 10.14 8.23
C GLU A 131 2.38 8.85 9.04
N LYS A 132 3.06 7.85 8.45
CA LYS A 132 3.39 6.59 9.12
C LYS A 132 4.22 6.83 10.38
N ASP A 133 5.21 7.71 10.33
CA ASP A 133 6.07 8.01 11.48
C ASP A 133 5.28 8.69 12.61
N THR A 134 4.40 9.63 12.26
CA THR A 134 3.48 10.27 13.21
C THR A 134 2.53 9.24 13.86
N LEU A 135 2.00 8.31 13.07
CA LEU A 135 1.14 7.24 13.57
C LEU A 135 1.90 6.29 14.50
N ASN A 136 3.14 5.92 14.15
CA ASN A 136 3.99 5.09 15.00
C ASN A 136 4.26 5.76 16.35
N GLN A 137 4.58 7.05 16.36
CA GLN A 137 4.78 7.81 17.60
C GLN A 137 3.52 7.82 18.47
N THR A 138 2.35 7.99 17.86
CA THR A 138 1.06 7.96 18.56
C THR A 138 0.78 6.58 19.16
N ILE A 139 1.08 5.50 18.43
CA ILE A 139 0.94 4.12 18.90
C ILE A 139 1.86 3.87 20.10
N GLU A 140 3.12 4.30 20.03
CA GLU A 140 4.09 4.13 21.11
C GLU A 140 3.70 4.88 22.39
N MET A 141 3.18 6.11 22.25
CA MET A 141 2.65 6.86 23.38
C MET A 141 1.46 6.14 24.01
N SER A 142 0.50 5.71 23.19
CA SER A 142 -0.68 4.98 23.66
C SER A 142 -0.31 3.67 24.37
N ALA A 143 0.70 2.95 23.86
CA ALA A 143 1.18 1.72 24.47
C ALA A 143 1.78 1.96 25.87
N ARG A 144 2.56 3.05 26.03
CA ARG A 144 3.11 3.45 27.35
C ARG A 144 2.00 3.80 28.35
N GLU A 145 1.01 4.57 27.93
CA GLU A 145 -0.13 4.93 28.79
C GLU A 145 -0.94 3.70 29.23
N ILE A 146 -1.16 2.73 28.33
CA ILE A 146 -1.86 1.48 28.65
C ILE A 146 -1.08 0.69 29.70
N GLU A 147 0.24 0.58 29.54
CA GLU A 147 1.08 -0.14 30.50
C GLU A 147 1.09 0.52 31.88
N GLU A 148 1.13 1.85 31.94
CA GLU A 148 1.00 2.57 33.20
C GLU A 148 -0.37 2.33 33.87
N LYS A 149 -1.46 2.38 33.08
CA LYS A 149 -2.81 2.08 33.59
C LYS A 149 -2.91 0.66 34.13
N ARG A 150 -2.28 -0.32 33.49
CA ARG A 150 -2.22 -1.71 33.98
C ARG A 150 -1.53 -1.82 35.34
N LYS A 151 -0.39 -1.14 35.53
CA LYS A 151 0.32 -1.13 36.82
C LYS A 151 -0.48 -0.45 37.94
N ARG A 152 -1.21 0.61 37.61
CA ARG A 152 -2.11 1.27 38.56
C ARG A 152 -3.28 0.34 38.91
N LEU A 153 -3.83 -0.37 37.93
CA LEU A 153 -4.91 -1.34 38.14
C LEU A 153 -4.48 -2.45 39.10
N THR A 154 -3.31 -3.07 38.91
CA THR A 154 -2.82 -4.13 39.82
C THR A 154 -2.64 -3.64 41.25
N THR A 155 -2.22 -2.37 41.42
CA THR A 155 -2.09 -1.76 42.75
C THR A 155 -3.47 -1.57 43.41
N VAL A 156 -4.45 -1.09 42.64
CA VAL A 156 -5.82 -0.89 43.13
C VAL A 156 -6.51 -2.22 43.44
N GLU A 157 -6.35 -3.23 42.59
CA GLU A 157 -6.87 -4.59 42.84
C GLU A 157 -6.31 -5.15 44.16
N SER A 158 -5.01 -5.00 44.40
CA SER A 158 -4.37 -5.40 45.66
C SER A 158 -4.83 -4.57 46.88
N GLN A 159 -5.24 -3.33 46.67
CA GLN A 159 -5.84 -2.50 47.73
C GLN A 159 -7.27 -2.95 48.04
N ILE A 160 -8.08 -3.24 47.02
CA ILE A 160 -9.44 -3.74 47.18
C ILE A 160 -9.42 -5.07 47.91
N GLU A 161 -8.55 -6.02 47.53
CA GLU A 161 -8.43 -7.32 48.22
C GLU A 161 -8.12 -7.15 49.71
N ARG A 162 -7.24 -6.19 50.06
CA ARG A 162 -6.92 -5.86 51.45
C ARG A 162 -8.12 -5.27 52.19
N MET A 163 -8.85 -4.34 51.57
CA MET A 163 -10.05 -3.75 52.15
C MET A 163 -11.16 -4.78 52.36
N GLU A 164 -11.38 -5.69 51.40
CA GLU A 164 -12.35 -6.78 51.54
C GLU A 164 -11.98 -7.73 52.69
N CYS A 165 -10.68 -8.00 52.89
CA CYS A 165 -10.21 -8.78 54.03
C CYS A 165 -10.47 -8.04 55.35
N ASP A 166 -10.18 -6.73 55.39
CA ASP A 166 -10.41 -5.90 56.56
C ASP A 166 -11.90 -5.84 56.95
N ASP A 167 -12.79 -5.63 55.97
CA ASP A 167 -14.24 -5.62 56.18
C ASP A 167 -14.73 -6.96 56.74
N LYS A 168 -14.21 -8.07 56.21
CA LYS A 168 -14.52 -9.42 56.72
C LYS A 168 -14.03 -9.63 58.16
N ILE A 169 -12.85 -9.10 58.50
CA ILE A 169 -12.33 -9.15 59.88
C ILE A 169 -13.23 -8.34 60.81
N ILE A 170 -13.60 -7.12 60.41
CA ILE A 170 -14.47 -6.23 61.18
C ILE A 170 -15.82 -6.92 61.43
N GLN A 171 -16.48 -7.41 60.38
CA GLN A 171 -17.75 -8.16 60.48
C GLN A 171 -17.62 -9.40 61.37
N ALA A 172 -16.49 -10.10 61.33
CA ALA A 172 -16.27 -11.25 62.19
C ALA A 172 -16.17 -10.84 63.68
N LEU A 173 -15.55 -9.70 63.97
CA LEU A 173 -15.39 -9.17 65.33
C LEU A 173 -16.65 -8.48 65.88
N GLU A 174 -17.57 -8.04 65.02
CA GLU A 174 -18.93 -7.62 65.45
C GLU A 174 -19.67 -8.76 66.16
N GLY A 175 -19.38 -10.01 65.77
CA GLY A 175 -19.90 -11.23 66.42
C GLY A 175 -19.22 -11.61 67.74
N GLY A 176 -18.17 -10.88 68.15
CA GLY A 176 -17.44 -11.08 69.41
C GLY A 176 -15.92 -11.25 69.24
N ASP A 177 -15.22 -11.25 70.37
CA ASP A 177 -13.75 -11.23 70.42
C ASP A 177 -13.11 -12.51 69.86
N MET A 178 -12.32 -12.37 68.80
CA MET A 178 -11.64 -13.49 68.15
C MET A 178 -10.12 -13.33 68.17
N SER A 179 -9.42 -14.45 68.25
CA SER A 179 -7.97 -14.55 68.05
C SER A 179 -7.63 -14.59 66.57
N THR A 180 -6.38 -14.31 66.22
CA THR A 180 -5.88 -14.41 64.84
C THR A 180 -6.11 -15.80 64.23
N ILE A 181 -6.02 -16.85 65.05
CA ILE A 181 -6.23 -18.24 64.60
C ILE A 181 -7.71 -18.46 64.24
N GLU A 182 -8.62 -18.07 65.13
CA GLU A 182 -10.07 -18.17 64.92
C GLU A 182 -10.50 -17.37 63.66
N LEU A 183 -9.95 -16.16 63.47
CA LEU A 183 -10.22 -15.34 62.29
C LEU A 183 -9.68 -15.97 61.00
N ALA A 184 -8.46 -16.50 61.01
CA ALA A 184 -7.87 -17.15 59.84
C ALA A 184 -8.67 -18.36 59.38
N GLU A 185 -9.11 -19.20 60.33
CA GLU A 185 -9.94 -20.38 60.06
C GLU A 185 -11.33 -20.00 59.54
N LYS A 186 -11.95 -18.97 60.13
CA LYS A 186 -13.28 -18.49 59.72
C LYS A 186 -13.28 -17.83 58.33
N LEU A 187 -12.23 -17.07 58.00
CA LEU A 187 -12.15 -16.31 56.76
C LEU A 187 -11.47 -17.06 55.61
N GLY A 188 -10.83 -18.20 55.88
CA GLY A 188 -10.12 -18.99 54.87
C GLY A 188 -8.80 -18.36 54.40
N PHE A 189 -8.20 -17.48 55.20
CA PHE A 189 -6.93 -16.82 54.91
C PHE A 189 -5.78 -17.41 55.73
N THR A 190 -4.54 -17.15 55.32
CA THR A 190 -3.38 -17.55 56.11
C THR A 190 -3.31 -16.74 57.41
N ARG A 191 -2.84 -17.38 58.50
CA ARG A 191 -2.68 -16.72 59.80
C ARG A 191 -1.77 -15.49 59.73
N GLN A 192 -0.72 -15.54 58.91
CA GLN A 192 0.20 -14.42 58.71
C GLN A 192 -0.52 -13.24 58.05
N TYR A 193 -1.29 -13.48 56.99
CA TYR A 193 -2.01 -12.42 56.28
C TYR A 193 -3.01 -11.72 57.20
N VAL A 194 -3.84 -12.49 57.92
CA VAL A 194 -4.79 -11.94 58.91
C VAL A 194 -4.07 -11.17 60.01
N TRP A 195 -2.93 -11.66 60.49
CA TRP A 195 -2.13 -10.95 61.50
C TRP A 195 -1.61 -9.60 60.99
N GLU A 196 -1.11 -9.54 59.75
CA GLU A 196 -0.66 -8.28 59.13
C GLU A 196 -1.82 -7.30 58.98
N ARG A 197 -2.99 -7.76 58.51
CA ARG A 197 -4.21 -6.93 58.44
C ARG A 197 -4.63 -6.40 59.82
N LEU A 198 -4.67 -7.26 60.83
CA LEU A 198 -5.00 -6.86 62.22
C LEU A 198 -4.03 -5.83 62.78
N LYS A 199 -2.75 -5.90 62.41
CA LYS A 199 -1.75 -4.89 62.81
C LYS A 199 -2.05 -3.53 62.18
N GLU A 200 -2.43 -3.50 60.91
CA GLU A 200 -2.84 -2.27 60.22
C GLU A 200 -4.15 -1.71 60.82
N LEU A 201 -5.17 -2.55 61.00
CA LEU A 201 -6.45 -2.17 61.63
C LEU A 201 -6.29 -1.69 63.07
N SER A 202 -5.31 -2.23 63.80
CA SER A 202 -5.01 -1.74 65.14
C SER A 202 -4.28 -0.40 65.11
N SER A 203 -3.42 -0.18 64.11
CA SER A 203 -2.73 1.09 63.91
C SER A 203 -3.68 2.21 63.46
N SER A 204 -4.73 1.88 62.69
CA SER A 204 -5.79 2.82 62.32
C SER A 204 -6.81 3.07 63.44
N GLY A 205 -6.73 2.31 64.53
CA GLY A 205 -7.60 2.45 65.69
C GLY A 205 -8.94 1.73 65.57
N ALA A 206 -9.19 0.95 64.51
CA ALA A 206 -10.43 0.19 64.34
C ALA A 206 -10.52 -1.03 65.29
N VAL A 207 -9.37 -1.61 65.66
CA VAL A 207 -9.31 -2.84 66.47
C VAL A 207 -8.29 -2.69 67.60
N LYS A 208 -8.58 -3.26 68.76
CA LYS A 208 -7.65 -3.36 69.89
C LYS A 208 -7.38 -4.81 70.26
N SER A 209 -6.13 -5.11 70.60
CA SER A 209 -5.79 -6.42 71.16
C SER A 209 -6.01 -6.45 72.68
N ILE A 210 -6.56 -7.56 73.16
CA ILE A 210 -6.77 -7.87 74.57
C ILE A 210 -6.14 -9.23 74.88
N LYS A 211 -5.47 -9.32 76.03
CA LYS A 211 -4.89 -10.58 76.49
C LYS A 211 -5.89 -11.29 77.39
N LYS A 212 -6.34 -12.49 76.99
CA LYS A 212 -7.24 -13.35 77.77
C LYS A 212 -6.50 -14.64 78.12
N GLY A 213 -5.89 -14.66 79.31
CA GLY A 213 -5.01 -15.75 79.74
C GLY A 213 -3.74 -15.86 78.89
N ARG A 214 -3.56 -17.00 78.19
CA ARG A 214 -2.44 -17.24 77.27
C ARG A 214 -2.71 -16.81 75.83
N GLN A 215 -3.94 -16.39 75.53
CA GLN A 215 -4.35 -16.02 74.17
C GLN A 215 -4.48 -14.51 74.03
N THR A 216 -4.13 -14.02 72.85
CA THR A 216 -4.43 -12.65 72.42
C THR A 216 -5.68 -12.70 71.55
N LYS A 217 -6.71 -11.95 71.94
CA LYS A 217 -7.93 -11.74 71.18
C LYS A 217 -7.99 -10.29 70.71
N TYR A 218 -8.78 -10.05 69.68
CA TYR A 218 -8.97 -8.74 69.06
C TYR A 218 -10.43 -8.34 69.21
N VAL A 219 -10.66 -7.04 69.41
CA VAL A 219 -11.97 -6.44 69.72
C VAL A 219 -12.11 -5.14 68.93
N LEU A 220 -13.31 -4.85 68.43
CA LEU A 220 -13.61 -3.58 67.78
C LEU A 220 -13.53 -2.43 68.78
N VAL A 221 -12.91 -1.33 68.35
CA VAL A 221 -12.93 -0.08 69.11
C VAL A 221 -14.17 0.69 68.67
N ASN A 222 -15.19 0.72 69.53
CA ASN A 222 -16.36 1.58 69.36
C ASN A 222 -16.06 3.02 69.77
#